data_AF-A0A7S4AM89-F1
#
_entry.id   AF-A0A7S4AM89-F1
#
_cell.length_a   1.000
_cell.length_b   1.000
_cell.length_c   1.000
_cell.angle_alpha   90.00
_cell.angle_beta   90.00
_cell.angle_gamma   90.00
#
_symmetry.space_group_name_H-M   'P 1'
#
loop_
_entity.id
_entity.type
_entity.pdbx_description
1 polymer ?
#
loop_
_entity_poly.entity_id
_entity_poly.type
_entity_poly.pdbx_seq_one_letter_code
_entity_poly.pdbx_strand_id
1 'polypeptide(L)'
;MMTTTTKILSVLGVWMCCAQSIAAFSVGGFPTASSSTWVRQKTLYSSLGDGWQGDVVESGKIRGCSVTQAGDSVTEWVTTIDGVEADLGRFSDAIYKQITRDAKKQSFQGFRPGTIPPQLLKTYRAYAMDECARETVLEAMQQNNIRPFTTAREEFRIEQVSIPPPKQKGKKKKNKKKGFGSDADGADDETVEVVSEEQSAEPQWLYFETMDLAINAGWAPGQSFSFVATNVKGQKVVPDNQTETAFPLGARR
;
A
#
# COMPACT_ATOMS: atom_id res chain seq x y z
N MET A 1 -29.57 -50.43 52.35
CA MET A 1 -28.49 -50.93 51.47
C MET A 1 -28.60 -50.22 50.13
N MET A 2 -27.47 -49.60 49.73
CA MET A 2 -27.08 -49.12 48.40
C MET A 2 -27.96 -48.08 47.66
N THR A 3 -27.50 -46.85 47.84
CA THR A 3 -27.57 -45.66 46.97
C THR A 3 -27.12 -45.93 45.53
N THR A 4 -27.81 -45.35 44.54
CA THR A 4 -27.19 -45.07 43.23
C THR A 4 -27.51 -43.63 42.81
N THR A 5 -26.45 -42.83 42.70
CA THR A 5 -26.44 -41.40 42.44
C THR A 5 -25.85 -41.19 41.04
N THR A 6 -26.65 -40.73 40.08
CA THR A 6 -26.16 -40.45 38.72
C THR A 6 -25.98 -38.95 38.56
N LYS A 7 -24.72 -38.49 38.55
CA LYS A 7 -24.33 -37.11 38.28
C LYS A 7 -24.29 -36.87 36.76
N ILE A 8 -25.14 -35.96 36.28
CA ILE A 8 -25.03 -35.36 34.94
C ILE A 8 -24.13 -34.12 35.09
N LEU A 9 -22.92 -34.20 34.53
CA LEU A 9 -22.00 -33.08 34.43
C LEU A 9 -22.42 -32.18 33.26
N SER A 10 -23.03 -31.03 33.58
CA SER A 10 -23.11 -29.89 32.67
C SER A 10 -21.78 -29.13 32.73
N VAL A 11 -20.95 -29.26 31.71
CA VAL A 11 -19.76 -28.41 31.54
C VAL A 11 -20.23 -27.06 30.99
N LEU A 12 -20.33 -26.10 31.88
CA LEU A 12 -20.42 -24.67 31.61
C LEU A 12 -19.18 -24.22 30.84
N GLY A 13 -19.38 -23.82 29.58
CA GLY A 13 -18.43 -22.99 28.84
C GLY A 13 -18.49 -21.57 29.38
N VAL A 14 -17.50 -21.21 30.18
CA VAL A 14 -17.29 -19.84 30.66
C VAL A 14 -16.19 -19.20 29.81
N TRP A 15 -16.58 -18.13 29.12
CA TRP A 15 -15.84 -16.89 28.82
C TRP A 15 -14.32 -16.91 29.02
N MET A 16 -13.50 -16.69 28.00
CA MET A 16 -13.29 -15.40 27.31
C MET A 16 -12.98 -14.25 28.29
N CYS A 17 -11.69 -14.11 28.65
CA CYS A 17 -11.00 -12.85 28.96
C CYS A 17 -9.55 -13.16 29.38
N CYS A 18 -8.63 -13.22 28.42
CA CYS A 18 -7.20 -13.01 28.68
C CYS A 18 -6.81 -11.71 27.98
N ALA A 19 -7.01 -10.61 28.71
CA ALA A 19 -6.39 -9.35 28.40
C ALA A 19 -5.00 -9.28 29.06
N GLN A 20 -4.10 -8.56 28.39
CA GLN A 20 -2.95 -7.83 28.94
C GLN A 20 -1.73 -8.61 29.41
N SER A 21 -0.71 -8.61 28.54
CA SER A 21 0.60 -8.02 28.86
C SER A 21 1.41 -7.83 27.57
N ILE A 22 1.24 -6.67 26.92
CA ILE A 22 2.30 -6.12 26.06
C ILE A 22 2.94 -5.02 26.89
N ALA A 23 4.15 -5.32 27.36
CA ALA A 23 4.99 -4.42 28.11
C ALA A 23 5.24 -3.13 27.31
N ALA A 24 5.15 -2.02 28.02
CA ALA A 24 5.54 -0.70 27.56
C ALA A 24 7.01 -0.71 27.09
N PHE A 25 7.24 -0.57 25.78
CA PHE A 25 8.49 -0.05 25.27
C PHE A 25 8.43 1.47 25.37
N SER A 26 8.96 1.97 26.47
CA SER A 26 9.13 3.39 26.76
C SER A 26 10.46 3.89 26.19
N VAL A 27 10.44 5.17 25.80
CA VAL A 27 11.56 6.06 25.45
C VAL A 27 12.17 5.93 24.03
N GLY A 28 11.45 6.51 23.08
CA GLY A 28 12.00 7.09 21.86
C GLY A 28 10.97 8.04 21.27
N GLY A 29 11.06 9.32 21.63
CA GLY A 29 10.00 10.32 21.38
C GLY A 29 9.56 10.42 19.92
N PHE A 30 8.29 10.11 19.68
CA PHE A 30 7.60 10.52 18.47
C PHE A 30 7.23 12.01 18.63
N PRO A 31 7.64 12.90 17.70
CA PRO A 31 7.24 14.31 17.76
C PRO A 31 5.75 14.45 17.47
N THR A 32 5.01 14.93 18.46
CA THR A 32 3.60 15.28 18.36
C THR A 32 3.39 16.65 17.69
N ALA A 33 2.45 16.65 16.74
CA ALA A 33 1.58 17.73 16.28
C ALA A 33 2.17 19.03 15.68
N SER A 34 1.52 19.46 14.58
CA SER A 34 1.36 20.86 14.16
C SER A 34 2.49 21.52 13.36
N SER A 35 2.95 20.87 12.28
CA SER A 35 3.49 21.61 11.14
C SER A 35 3.09 20.94 9.84
N SER A 36 2.67 21.75 8.87
CA SER A 36 2.30 21.32 7.51
C SER A 36 3.31 20.31 6.97
N THR A 37 2.84 19.08 6.72
CA THR A 37 3.64 17.92 6.28
C THR A 37 4.43 18.18 4.99
N TRP A 38 3.99 19.16 4.19
CA TRP A 38 4.64 19.55 2.95
C TRP A 38 6.01 20.24 3.13
N VAL A 39 6.20 20.99 4.23
CA VAL A 39 7.46 21.71 4.49
C VAL A 39 8.55 20.74 4.99
N ARG A 40 8.19 19.62 5.61
CA ARG A 40 9.14 18.55 5.94
C ARG A 40 9.45 17.64 4.76
N GLN A 41 8.51 17.48 3.83
CA GLN A 41 8.71 16.67 2.63
C GLN A 41 9.72 17.32 1.66
N LYS A 42 9.65 18.63 1.40
CA LYS A 42 10.59 19.31 0.48
C LYS A 42 12.08 19.14 0.84
N THR A 43 12.39 19.10 2.14
CA THR A 43 13.78 18.93 2.61
C THR A 43 14.23 17.45 2.62
N LEU A 44 13.31 16.48 2.55
CA LEU A 44 13.62 15.05 2.56
C LEU A 44 13.79 14.45 1.15
N TYR A 45 13.18 15.04 0.11
CA TYR A 45 13.25 14.53 -1.28
C TYR A 45 14.53 14.91 -2.04
N SER A 46 15.32 15.90 -1.59
CA SER A 46 16.52 16.34 -2.31
C SER A 46 17.76 15.43 -2.14
N SER A 47 17.72 14.43 -1.24
CA SER A 47 18.90 13.58 -0.93
C SER A 47 18.88 12.17 -1.56
N LEU A 48 17.80 11.82 -2.26
CA LEU A 48 17.65 10.54 -2.94
C LEU A 48 18.08 10.72 -4.42
N GLY A 49 19.38 10.63 -4.68
CA GLY A 49 19.99 10.78 -6.00
C GLY A 49 19.67 9.68 -7.02
N ASP A 50 18.40 9.27 -7.14
CA ASP A 50 17.96 8.33 -8.16
C ASP A 50 16.49 8.61 -8.57
N GLY A 51 16.33 9.49 -9.56
CA GLY A 51 15.35 9.33 -10.64
C GLY A 51 13.86 9.60 -10.40
N TRP A 52 13.37 9.76 -9.18
CA TRP A 52 11.98 10.19 -8.99
C TRP A 52 11.92 11.69 -8.72
N GLN A 53 11.67 12.47 -9.77
CA GLN A 53 11.40 13.91 -9.66
C GLN A 53 9.98 14.20 -9.15
N GLY A 54 9.16 13.15 -8.96
CA GLY A 54 7.71 13.27 -8.90
C GLY A 54 7.27 13.99 -10.16
N ASP A 55 7.11 13.28 -11.28
CA ASP A 55 6.55 13.83 -12.53
C ASP A 55 5.09 14.22 -12.28
N VAL A 56 4.96 15.26 -11.50
CA VAL A 56 3.78 16.04 -11.26
C VAL A 56 3.61 16.79 -12.57
N VAL A 57 2.50 16.55 -13.23
CA VAL A 57 2.08 17.26 -14.46
C VAL A 57 2.36 18.75 -14.27
N GLU A 58 2.59 19.51 -15.35
CA GLU A 58 2.82 20.97 -15.33
C GLU A 58 1.87 21.77 -14.40
N SER A 59 0.71 21.20 -14.05
CA SER A 59 -0.28 21.73 -13.12
C SER A 59 -0.14 21.35 -11.63
N GLY A 60 0.87 20.58 -11.19
CA GLY A 60 0.99 20.26 -9.76
C GLY A 60 0.13 19.07 -9.27
N LYS A 61 -0.58 18.34 -10.15
CA LYS A 61 -1.64 17.39 -9.76
C LYS A 61 -1.26 15.93 -10.00
N ILE A 62 -1.76 15.04 -9.13
CA ILE A 62 -1.67 13.59 -9.28
C ILE A 62 -2.77 13.16 -10.27
N ARG A 63 -2.44 12.23 -11.18
CA ARG A 63 -3.38 11.64 -12.15
C ARG A 63 -4.02 10.37 -11.59
N GLY A 64 -5.07 9.86 -12.23
CA GLY A 64 -5.72 8.61 -11.80
C GLY A 64 -6.50 8.71 -10.49
N CYS A 65 -6.71 9.90 -9.94
CA CYS A 65 -7.49 10.08 -8.72
C CYS A 65 -8.89 10.60 -9.05
N SER A 66 -9.93 9.90 -8.60
CA SER A 66 -11.29 10.41 -8.59
C SER A 66 -11.84 10.43 -7.16
N VAL A 67 -12.46 11.54 -6.79
CA VAL A 67 -13.04 11.75 -5.47
C VAL A 67 -14.53 12.00 -5.63
N THR A 68 -15.35 11.14 -5.06
CA THR A 68 -16.81 11.22 -5.09
C THR A 68 -17.37 11.30 -3.68
N GLN A 69 -18.50 11.97 -3.52
CA GLN A 69 -19.16 12.10 -2.23
C GLN A 69 -19.89 10.79 -1.87
N ALA A 70 -19.78 10.35 -0.62
CA ALA A 70 -20.38 9.10 -0.17
C ALA A 70 -21.89 9.29 0.11
N GLY A 71 -22.73 8.98 -0.88
CA GLY A 71 -24.20 9.06 -0.74
C GLY A 71 -24.67 10.45 -0.33
N ASP A 72 -25.47 10.51 0.73
CA ASP A 72 -26.03 11.76 1.27
C ASP A 72 -25.13 12.45 2.32
N SER A 73 -23.96 11.86 2.62
CA SER A 73 -23.07 12.39 3.66
C SER A 73 -22.34 13.65 3.16
N VAL A 74 -22.37 14.73 3.94
CA VAL A 74 -21.71 16.00 3.60
C VAL A 74 -20.20 15.95 3.80
N THR A 75 -19.73 15.05 4.67
CA THR A 75 -18.34 15.02 5.14
C THR A 75 -17.58 13.77 4.74
N GLU A 76 -18.25 12.77 4.18
CA GLU A 76 -17.63 11.51 3.77
C GLU A 76 -17.46 11.42 2.27
N TRP A 77 -16.28 10.92 1.88
CA TRP A 77 -15.84 10.82 0.51
C TRP A 77 -15.36 9.39 0.23
N VAL A 78 -15.51 8.99 -1.03
CA VAL A 78 -14.93 7.79 -1.61
C VAL A 78 -13.87 8.24 -2.61
N THR A 79 -12.66 7.73 -2.48
CA THR A 79 -11.55 8.07 -3.36
C THR A 79 -11.10 6.83 -4.12
N THR A 80 -11.19 6.86 -5.44
CA THR A 80 -10.67 5.78 -6.32
C THR A 80 -9.34 6.23 -6.90
N ILE A 81 -8.33 5.37 -6.77
CA ILE A 81 -6.96 5.64 -7.21
C ILE A 81 -6.54 4.58 -8.23
N ASP A 82 -6.20 5.00 -9.43
CA ASP A 82 -5.46 4.20 -10.41
C ASP A 82 -3.95 4.35 -10.18
N GLY A 83 -3.32 3.27 -9.71
CA GLY A 83 -1.90 3.26 -9.37
C GLY A 83 -0.94 3.32 -10.55
N VAL A 84 -1.40 3.08 -11.79
CA VAL A 84 -0.56 3.28 -12.97
C VAL A 84 -0.45 4.76 -13.28
N GLU A 85 -1.59 5.45 -13.36
CA GLU A 85 -1.63 6.89 -13.62
C GLU A 85 -1.05 7.72 -12.46
N ALA A 86 -1.27 7.28 -11.21
CA ALA A 86 -0.74 7.93 -10.02
C ALA A 86 0.73 7.57 -9.70
N ASP A 87 1.40 6.76 -10.53
CA ASP A 87 2.80 6.34 -10.37
C ASP A 87 3.12 5.74 -8.98
N LEU A 88 2.19 4.96 -8.42
CA LEU A 88 2.33 4.38 -7.07
C LEU A 88 3.45 3.34 -6.98
N GLY A 89 3.85 2.76 -8.12
CA GLY A 89 5.01 1.87 -8.18
C GLY A 89 6.28 2.59 -7.74
N ARG A 90 6.61 3.74 -8.35
CA ARG A 90 7.81 4.50 -7.98
C ARG A 90 7.69 5.13 -6.61
N PHE A 91 6.51 5.62 -6.25
CA PHE A 91 6.29 6.23 -4.94
C PHE A 91 6.50 5.22 -3.79
N SER A 92 5.91 4.02 -3.90
CA SER A 92 6.10 2.95 -2.92
C SER A 92 7.55 2.46 -2.83
N ASP A 93 8.28 2.38 -3.95
CA ASP A 93 9.71 2.04 -3.96
C ASP A 93 10.55 3.10 -3.25
N ALA A 94 10.26 4.38 -3.45
CA ALA A 94 10.95 5.47 -2.77
C ALA A 94 10.74 5.41 -1.24
N ILE A 95 9.50 5.21 -0.78
CA ILE A 95 9.18 5.00 0.64
C ILE A 95 9.94 3.79 1.18
N TYR A 96 9.89 2.66 0.48
CA TYR A 96 10.55 1.42 0.91
C TYR A 96 12.09 1.58 1.01
N LYS A 97 12.71 2.24 0.03
CA LYS A 97 14.16 2.56 0.06
C LYS A 97 14.51 3.45 1.25
N GLN A 98 13.66 4.43 1.57
CA GLN A 98 13.90 5.31 2.70
C GLN A 98 13.82 4.56 4.04
N ILE A 99 12.72 3.85 4.29
CA ILE A 99 12.56 3.11 5.56
C ILE A 99 13.61 2.03 5.73
N THR A 100 14.02 1.35 4.65
CA THR A 100 15.08 0.33 4.73
C THR A 100 16.45 0.95 4.92
N ARG A 101 16.73 2.14 4.35
CA ARG A 101 17.96 2.89 4.64
C ARG A 101 18.03 3.26 6.12
N ASP A 102 16.94 3.73 6.68
CA ASP A 102 16.90 4.12 8.09
C ASP A 102 16.97 2.90 9.02
N ALA A 103 16.28 1.81 8.68
CA ALA A 103 16.41 0.54 9.39
C ALA A 103 17.84 -0.02 9.37
N LYS A 104 18.58 0.09 8.26
CA LYS A 104 19.99 -0.36 8.19
C LYS A 104 20.93 0.42 9.12
N LYS A 105 20.59 1.68 9.46
CA LYS A 105 21.34 2.47 10.44
C LYS A 105 21.08 1.99 11.87
N GLN A 106 19.94 1.35 12.10
CA GLN A 106 19.62 0.73 13.38
C GLN A 106 20.41 -0.58 13.53
N SER A 107 21.03 -0.79 14.70
CA SER A 107 21.68 -2.06 15.02
C SER A 107 20.66 -3.03 15.59
N PHE A 108 20.42 -4.15 14.91
CA PHE A 108 19.56 -5.23 15.41
C PHE A 108 20.39 -6.25 16.19
N GLN A 109 19.91 -6.64 17.37
CA GLN A 109 20.58 -7.63 18.21
C GLN A 109 20.72 -8.97 17.46
N GLY A 110 21.93 -9.53 17.43
CA GLY A 110 22.22 -10.80 16.75
C GLY A 110 22.41 -10.69 15.24
N PHE A 111 22.31 -9.49 14.66
CA PHE A 111 22.57 -9.25 13.25
C PHE A 111 23.79 -8.36 13.05
N ARG A 112 24.45 -8.50 11.90
CA ARG A 112 25.56 -7.62 11.53
C ARG A 112 25.03 -6.20 11.31
N PRO A 113 25.79 -5.15 11.71
CA PRO A 113 25.44 -3.77 11.38
C PRO A 113 25.14 -3.61 9.88
N GLY A 114 24.07 -2.88 9.54
CA GLY A 114 23.60 -2.73 8.16
C GLY A 114 22.76 -3.90 7.61
N THR A 115 22.48 -4.94 8.41
CA THR A 115 21.63 -6.07 8.00
C THR A 115 20.26 -5.98 8.65
N ILE A 116 19.20 -5.98 7.83
CA ILE A 116 17.81 -6.04 8.31
C ILE A 116 17.41 -7.50 8.51
N PRO A 117 16.86 -7.87 9.68
CA PRO A 117 16.29 -9.19 9.90
C PRO A 117 15.24 -9.58 8.83
N PRO A 118 15.32 -10.78 8.21
CA PRO A 118 14.44 -11.18 7.12
C PRO A 118 12.94 -11.11 7.45
N GLN A 119 12.56 -11.34 8.71
CA GLN A 119 11.18 -11.26 9.17
C GLN A 119 10.60 -9.84 9.08
N LEU A 120 11.42 -8.80 9.25
CA LEU A 120 10.99 -7.40 9.20
C LEU A 120 10.77 -6.91 7.77
N LEU A 121 11.34 -7.58 6.76
CA LEU A 121 11.18 -7.19 5.36
C LEU A 121 9.71 -7.20 4.92
N LYS A 122 8.92 -8.15 5.44
CA LYS A 122 7.47 -8.20 5.15
C LYS A 122 6.75 -7.00 5.76
N THR A 123 7.06 -6.66 7.00
CA THR A 123 6.49 -5.50 7.70
C THR A 123 6.83 -4.19 6.98
N TYR A 124 8.07 -4.01 6.53
CA TYR A 124 8.45 -2.82 5.76
C TYR A 124 7.74 -2.73 4.41
N ARG A 125 7.45 -3.86 3.75
CA ARG A 125 6.64 -3.84 2.52
C ARG A 125 5.19 -3.43 2.80
N ALA A 126 4.59 -4.00 3.83
CA ALA A 126 3.23 -3.64 4.24
C ALA A 126 3.13 -2.16 4.61
N TYR A 127 4.10 -1.67 5.37
CA TYR A 127 4.21 -0.26 5.72
C TYR A 127 4.35 0.64 4.49
N ALA A 128 5.21 0.28 3.54
CA ALA A 128 5.39 1.07 2.32
C ALA A 128 4.11 1.14 1.47
N MET A 129 3.31 0.07 1.43
CA MET A 129 2.03 0.06 0.72
C MET A 129 0.99 0.94 1.42
N ASP A 130 0.82 0.78 2.74
CA ASP A 130 -0.15 1.55 3.53
C ASP A 130 0.17 3.04 3.50
N GLU A 131 1.42 3.45 3.75
CA GLU A 131 1.81 4.85 3.72
C GLU A 131 1.65 5.46 2.31
N CYS A 132 2.04 4.72 1.26
CA CYS A 132 1.85 5.15 -0.11
C CYS A 132 0.36 5.43 -0.40
N ALA A 133 -0.52 4.51 0.00
CA ALA A 133 -1.95 4.65 -0.19
C ALA A 133 -2.52 5.83 0.60
N ARG A 134 -2.15 5.98 1.88
CA ARG A 134 -2.67 7.05 2.75
C ARG A 134 -2.26 8.43 2.27
N GLU A 135 -0.99 8.62 1.92
CA GLU A 135 -0.51 9.91 1.42
C GLU A 135 -1.17 10.28 0.08
N THR A 136 -1.39 9.29 -0.80
CA THR A 136 -2.07 9.53 -2.08
C THR A 136 -3.52 9.98 -1.88
N VAL A 137 -4.24 9.39 -0.92
CA VAL A 137 -5.62 9.81 -0.60
C VAL A 137 -5.66 11.24 -0.09
N LEU A 138 -4.75 11.62 0.83
CA LEU A 138 -4.71 12.97 1.37
C LEU A 138 -4.38 14.01 0.30
N GLU A 139 -3.46 13.69 -0.61
CA GLU A 139 -3.10 14.55 -1.73
C GLU A 139 -4.26 14.69 -2.73
N ALA A 140 -4.98 13.60 -3.00
CA ALA A 140 -6.21 13.63 -3.81
C ALA A 140 -7.30 14.52 -3.18
N MET A 141 -7.47 14.48 -1.85
CA MET A 141 -8.40 15.38 -1.15
C MET A 141 -7.99 16.84 -1.31
N GLN A 142 -6.69 17.14 -1.11
CA GLN A 142 -6.15 18.50 -1.23
C GLN A 142 -6.35 19.05 -2.64
N GLN A 143 -6.11 18.25 -3.69
CA GLN A 143 -6.32 18.66 -5.09
C GLN A 143 -7.79 18.94 -5.43
N ASN A 144 -8.72 18.36 -4.68
CA ASN A 144 -10.16 18.56 -4.83
C ASN A 144 -10.72 19.64 -3.88
N ASN A 145 -9.86 20.44 -3.24
CA ASN A 145 -10.22 21.45 -2.24
C ASN A 145 -11.02 20.87 -1.06
N ILE A 146 -10.70 19.64 -0.66
CA ILE A 146 -11.30 19.01 0.51
C ILE A 146 -10.26 19.04 1.62
N ARG A 147 -10.59 19.72 2.72
CA ARG A 147 -9.74 19.76 3.90
C ARG A 147 -9.98 18.49 4.74
N PRO A 148 -9.00 17.59 4.87
CA PRO A 148 -9.15 16.41 5.72
C PRO A 148 -9.29 16.81 7.19
N PHE A 149 -10.07 16.04 7.95
CA PHE A 149 -10.11 16.17 9.41
C PHE A 149 -8.82 15.65 10.05
N THR A 150 -8.53 16.06 11.28
CA THR A 150 -7.31 15.66 12.00
C THR A 150 -7.20 14.16 12.20
N THR A 151 -8.33 13.47 12.34
CA THR A 151 -8.41 12.00 12.49
C THR A 151 -8.60 11.27 11.16
N ALA A 152 -8.74 12.00 10.04
CA ALA A 152 -9.05 11.38 8.74
C ALA A 152 -8.02 10.32 8.35
N ARG A 153 -6.73 10.56 8.64
CA ARG A 153 -5.62 9.62 8.35
C ARG A 153 -5.85 8.24 8.93
N GLU A 154 -6.47 8.12 10.10
CA GLU A 154 -6.63 6.87 10.84
C GLU A 154 -7.97 6.17 10.54
N GLU A 155 -8.98 6.91 10.10
CA GLU A 155 -10.36 6.43 10.02
C GLU A 155 -10.75 5.80 8.67
N PHE A 156 -10.12 6.20 7.57
CA PHE A 156 -10.46 5.64 6.26
C PHE A 156 -9.87 4.24 6.07
N ARG A 157 -10.60 3.43 5.31
CA ARG A 157 -10.25 2.05 4.98
C ARG A 157 -9.88 1.95 3.52
N ILE A 158 -8.85 1.16 3.24
CA ILE A 158 -8.40 0.86 1.87
C ILE A 158 -8.98 -0.50 1.51
N GLU A 159 -9.82 -0.51 0.48
CA GLU A 159 -10.58 -1.64 -0.02
C GLU A 159 -10.32 -1.82 -1.52
N GLN A 160 -10.70 -2.99 -2.05
CA GLN A 160 -10.66 -3.28 -3.50
C GLN A 160 -9.29 -3.03 -4.13
N VAL A 161 -8.25 -3.59 -3.51
CA VAL A 161 -6.87 -3.46 -3.98
C VAL A 161 -6.69 -4.32 -5.22
N SER A 162 -6.16 -3.74 -6.28
CA SER A 162 -5.79 -4.47 -7.49
C SER A 162 -4.32 -4.29 -7.82
N ILE A 163 -3.66 -5.39 -8.22
CA ILE A 163 -2.25 -5.39 -8.58
C ILE A 163 -2.08 -5.94 -9.99
N PRO A 164 -1.08 -5.46 -10.75
CA PRO A 164 -0.75 -6.05 -12.02
C PRO A 164 -0.23 -7.47 -11.78
N PRO A 165 -0.36 -8.38 -12.77
CA PRO A 165 0.08 -9.74 -12.59
C PRO A 165 1.58 -9.79 -12.25
N PRO A 166 1.98 -10.69 -11.34
CA PRO A 166 3.38 -10.82 -10.98
C PRO A 166 4.17 -11.13 -12.26
N LYS A 167 5.21 -10.33 -12.55
CA LYS A 167 6.10 -10.57 -13.69
C LYS A 167 6.59 -12.01 -13.56
N GLN A 168 6.13 -12.90 -14.44
CA GLN A 168 6.61 -14.26 -14.47
C GLN A 168 8.12 -14.17 -14.63
N LYS A 169 8.87 -14.61 -13.61
CA LYS A 169 10.33 -14.67 -13.71
C LYS A 169 10.61 -15.57 -14.90
N GLY A 170 11.00 -14.97 -16.03
CA GLY A 170 11.43 -15.72 -17.20
C GLY A 170 12.41 -16.77 -16.72
N LYS A 171 12.10 -18.06 -16.93
CA LYS A 171 12.97 -19.16 -16.55
C LYS A 171 14.34 -18.85 -17.11
N LYS A 172 15.28 -18.45 -16.24
CA LYS A 172 16.66 -18.16 -16.62
C LYS A 172 17.18 -19.44 -17.26
N LYS A 173 17.28 -19.46 -18.60
CA LYS A 173 17.78 -20.59 -19.38
C LYS A 173 19.13 -20.96 -18.78
N LYS A 174 19.18 -22.12 -18.11
CA LYS A 174 20.39 -22.65 -17.51
C LYS A 174 21.33 -22.96 -18.68
N ASN A 175 22.25 -22.05 -18.98
CA ASN A 175 23.31 -22.29 -19.95
C ASN A 175 24.16 -23.44 -19.40
N LYS A 176 23.85 -24.66 -19.88
CA LYS A 176 24.66 -25.86 -19.68
C LYS A 176 25.98 -25.58 -20.39
N LYS A 177 27.03 -25.40 -19.60
CA LYS A 177 28.42 -25.29 -20.06
C LYS A 177 28.71 -26.51 -20.95
N LYS A 178 28.80 -26.29 -22.27
CA LYS A 178 29.07 -27.33 -23.28
C LYS A 178 30.57 -27.64 -23.22
N GLY A 179 30.90 -28.87 -22.85
CA GLY A 179 32.24 -29.43 -23.02
C GLY A 179 32.56 -29.61 -24.50
N PHE A 180 33.84 -29.45 -24.81
CA PHE A 180 34.45 -29.58 -26.13
C PHE A 180 34.64 -31.08 -26.46
N GLY A 181 34.29 -31.51 -27.67
CA GLY A 181 34.55 -32.88 -28.14
C GLY A 181 33.77 -33.32 -29.39
N SER A 182 34.31 -32.96 -30.57
CA SER A 182 34.36 -33.65 -31.88
C SER A 182 33.13 -34.38 -32.49
N ASP A 183 32.72 -33.86 -33.66
CA ASP A 183 32.47 -34.48 -34.97
C ASP A 183 31.78 -35.85 -35.11
N ALA A 184 30.58 -35.86 -35.73
CA ALA A 184 30.18 -36.72 -36.85
C ALA A 184 28.74 -36.40 -37.34
N ASP A 185 28.68 -35.81 -38.53
CA ASP A 185 27.83 -36.10 -39.70
C ASP A 185 26.36 -36.62 -39.55
N GLY A 186 25.45 -35.95 -40.27
CA GLY A 186 24.35 -36.61 -41.00
C GLY A 186 22.88 -36.43 -40.54
N ALA A 187 22.08 -35.85 -41.44
CA ALA A 187 20.63 -36.04 -41.69
C ALA A 187 19.58 -35.25 -40.87
N ASP A 188 19.04 -34.20 -41.50
CA ASP A 188 17.65 -34.13 -42.00
C ASP A 188 16.59 -34.94 -41.22
N ASP A 189 15.72 -34.25 -40.45
CA ASP A 189 14.27 -34.46 -40.55
C ASP A 189 13.50 -33.26 -39.96
N GLU A 190 12.53 -32.81 -40.73
CA GLU A 190 11.71 -31.63 -40.58
C GLU A 190 10.53 -31.96 -39.64
N THR A 191 10.63 -31.58 -38.36
CA THR A 191 9.48 -31.61 -37.45
C THR A 191 9.07 -30.18 -37.09
N VAL A 192 8.17 -29.65 -37.92
CA VAL A 192 7.31 -28.51 -37.63
C VAL A 192 6.31 -28.96 -36.56
N GLU A 193 6.65 -28.75 -35.27
CA GLU A 193 5.68 -28.90 -34.19
C GLU A 193 4.96 -27.57 -33.94
N VAL A 194 3.74 -27.59 -34.47
CA VAL A 194 2.63 -26.65 -34.36
C VAL A 194 2.29 -26.35 -32.88
N VAL A 195 2.23 -25.05 -32.60
CA VAL A 195 1.31 -24.39 -31.66
C VAL A 195 1.41 -24.81 -30.19
N SER A 196 2.02 -23.93 -29.41
CA SER A 196 1.32 -23.39 -28.26
C SER A 196 1.39 -21.87 -28.36
N GLU A 197 0.48 -21.31 -29.16
CA GLU A 197 -0.08 -20.00 -28.88
C GLU A 197 -0.71 -20.10 -27.47
N GLU A 198 0.11 -19.99 -26.43
CA GLU A 198 -0.36 -19.52 -25.14
C GLU A 198 -0.91 -18.13 -25.44
N GLN A 199 -2.24 -18.09 -25.61
CA GLN A 199 -3.05 -16.91 -25.59
C GLN A 199 -2.32 -15.84 -24.80
N SER A 200 -1.93 -14.77 -25.50
CA SER A 200 -1.56 -13.50 -24.92
C SER A 200 -2.78 -12.99 -24.16
N ALA A 201 -3.09 -13.65 -23.04
CA ALA A 201 -4.08 -13.24 -22.09
C ALA A 201 -3.55 -11.90 -21.60
N GLU A 202 -4.25 -10.85 -22.01
CA GLU A 202 -4.00 -9.51 -21.51
C GLU A 202 -3.78 -9.60 -20.00
N PRO A 203 -2.74 -8.94 -19.47
CA PRO A 203 -2.36 -9.10 -18.07
C PRO A 203 -3.55 -8.84 -17.15
N GLN A 204 -4.20 -9.92 -16.69
CA GLN A 204 -5.42 -9.81 -15.92
C GLN A 204 -5.05 -9.26 -14.54
N TRP A 205 -5.58 -8.08 -14.23
CA TRP A 205 -5.43 -7.46 -12.93
C TRP A 205 -6.03 -8.37 -11.86
N LEU A 206 -5.27 -8.62 -10.80
CA LEU A 206 -5.70 -9.44 -9.68
C LEU A 206 -6.34 -8.53 -8.63
N TYR A 207 -7.56 -8.87 -8.20
CA TYR A 207 -8.35 -8.10 -7.25
C TYR A 207 -8.32 -8.76 -5.86
N PHE A 208 -8.19 -7.94 -4.83
CA PHE A 208 -8.09 -8.33 -3.43
C PHE A 208 -8.94 -7.42 -2.55
N GLU A 209 -9.54 -7.98 -1.51
CA GLU A 209 -10.35 -7.19 -0.57
C GLU A 209 -9.50 -6.27 0.31
N THR A 210 -8.30 -6.73 0.72
CA THR A 210 -7.42 -6.03 1.65
C THR A 210 -5.98 -5.95 1.12
N MET A 211 -5.22 -4.97 1.62
CA MET A 211 -3.79 -4.83 1.29
C MET A 211 -2.97 -6.05 1.72
N ASP A 212 -3.29 -6.68 2.85
CA ASP A 212 -2.59 -7.88 3.32
C ASP A 212 -2.69 -9.05 2.34
N LEU A 213 -3.87 -9.23 1.72
CA LEU A 213 -4.06 -10.26 0.70
C LEU A 213 -3.24 -9.97 -0.56
N ALA A 214 -3.17 -8.70 -0.98
CA ALA A 214 -2.35 -8.29 -2.12
C ALA A 214 -0.84 -8.51 -1.86
N ILE A 215 -0.37 -8.21 -0.66
CA ILE A 215 1.03 -8.46 -0.24
C ILE A 215 1.32 -9.96 -0.22
N ASN A 216 0.41 -10.77 0.31
CA ASN A 216 0.55 -12.22 0.33
C ASN A 216 0.50 -12.84 -1.08
N ALA A 217 -0.24 -12.22 -2.01
CA ALA A 217 -0.26 -12.59 -3.42
C ALA A 217 1.02 -12.22 -4.19
N GLY A 218 1.97 -11.53 -3.54
CA GLY A 218 3.29 -11.27 -4.09
C GLY A 218 3.52 -9.83 -4.56
N TRP A 219 2.65 -8.88 -4.17
CA TRP A 219 2.95 -7.46 -4.38
C TRP A 219 4.28 -7.07 -3.73
N ALA A 220 5.03 -6.20 -4.41
CA ALA A 220 6.30 -5.69 -3.93
C ALA A 220 6.43 -4.17 -4.22
N PRO A 221 7.17 -3.42 -3.38
CA PRO A 221 7.50 -2.03 -3.66
C PRO A 221 8.13 -1.88 -5.05
N GLY A 222 7.74 -0.86 -5.80
CA GLY A 222 8.08 -0.72 -7.22
C GLY A 222 7.01 -1.23 -8.17
N GLN A 223 6.00 -1.95 -7.67
CA GLN A 223 4.85 -2.42 -8.44
C GLN A 223 3.65 -1.51 -8.17
N SER A 224 3.06 -0.95 -9.23
CA SER A 224 1.82 -0.17 -9.13
C SER A 224 0.68 -1.02 -8.56
N PHE A 225 -0.26 -0.38 -7.89
CA PHE A 225 -1.48 -1.01 -7.38
C PHE A 225 -2.59 0.03 -7.33
N SER A 226 -3.81 -0.35 -7.66
CA SER A 226 -4.98 0.55 -7.66
C SER A 226 -5.90 0.16 -6.51
N PHE A 227 -6.62 1.11 -5.92
CA PHE A 227 -7.45 0.83 -4.74
C PHE A 227 -8.59 1.85 -4.60
N VAL A 228 -9.55 1.52 -3.72
CA VAL A 228 -10.63 2.42 -3.32
C VAL A 228 -10.52 2.70 -1.83
N ALA A 229 -10.44 3.98 -1.46
CA ALA A 229 -10.51 4.40 -0.08
C ALA A 229 -11.93 4.83 0.28
N THR A 230 -12.49 4.23 1.32
CA THR A 230 -13.83 4.51 1.85
C THR A 230 -13.74 5.16 3.22
N ASN A 231 -14.82 5.82 3.66
CA ASN A 231 -14.88 6.56 4.93
C ASN A 231 -13.80 7.67 5.03
N VAL A 232 -13.51 8.34 3.91
CA VAL A 232 -12.56 9.46 3.87
C VAL A 232 -13.26 10.72 4.35
N LYS A 233 -12.93 11.20 5.55
CA LYS A 233 -13.62 12.34 6.16
C LYS A 233 -12.94 13.67 5.89
N GLY A 234 -13.69 14.65 5.37
CA GLY A 234 -13.20 15.99 5.14
C GLY A 234 -14.29 16.99 4.81
N GLN A 235 -13.94 18.28 4.93
CA GLN A 235 -14.83 19.39 4.63
C GLN A 235 -14.45 19.99 3.27
N LYS A 236 -15.42 20.07 2.35
CA LYS A 236 -15.23 20.79 1.09
C LYS A 236 -15.05 22.28 1.37
N VAL A 237 -13.93 22.83 0.93
CA VAL A 237 -13.63 24.25 1.01
C VAL A 237 -14.20 24.90 -0.25
N VAL A 238 -15.15 25.81 -0.04
CA VAL A 238 -15.69 26.63 -1.13
C VAL A 238 -14.64 27.69 -1.45
N PRO A 239 -14.21 27.84 -2.72
CA PRO A 239 -13.24 28.87 -3.08
C PRO A 239 -13.81 30.27 -2.84
N ASP A 240 -12.94 31.21 -2.47
CA ASP A 240 -13.33 32.56 -2.02
C ASP A 240 -14.30 33.28 -2.98
N ASN A 241 -14.15 33.07 -4.30
CA ASN A 241 -15.03 33.64 -5.33
C ASN A 241 -16.51 33.23 -5.22
N GLN A 242 -16.85 32.16 -4.50
CA GLN A 242 -18.23 31.74 -4.24
C GLN A 242 -18.71 32.11 -2.82
N THR A 243 -17.79 32.49 -1.93
CA THR A 243 -18.11 32.88 -0.55
C THR A 243 -18.78 34.25 -0.45
N GLU A 244 -18.64 35.13 -1.46
CA GLU A 244 -19.32 36.43 -1.51
C GLU A 244 -20.86 36.31 -1.53
N THR A 245 -21.38 35.18 -2.02
CA THR A 245 -22.83 34.88 -2.00
C THR A 245 -23.29 34.12 -0.75
N ALA A 246 -22.37 33.68 0.10
CA ALA A 246 -22.69 32.94 1.31
C ALA A 246 -23.13 33.91 2.42
N PHE A 247 -24.43 33.95 2.70
CA PHE A 247 -24.95 34.70 3.84
C PHE A 247 -24.33 34.18 5.15
N PRO A 248 -23.85 35.05 6.03
CA PRO A 248 -23.35 34.62 7.33
C PRO A 248 -24.49 33.96 8.11
N LEU A 249 -24.24 32.73 8.60
CA LEU A 249 -25.11 31.98 9.50
C LEU A 249 -25.22 32.74 10.82
N GLY A 250 -26.11 33.73 10.87
CA GLY A 250 -26.26 34.65 11.99
C GLY A 250 -26.90 35.98 11.63
N ALA A 251 -26.92 36.36 10.35
CA ALA A 251 -27.75 37.46 9.88
C ALA A 251 -29.22 37.00 9.88
N ARG A 252 -29.87 37.12 11.04
CA ARG A 252 -31.33 37.00 11.15
C ARG A 252 -31.95 38.00 10.17
N ARG A 253 -32.90 37.51 9.36
CA ARG A 253 -33.87 38.36 8.66
C ARG A 253 -34.73 39.12 9.66
#